data_AF-A0A958EUR6-F1
#
_entry.id   AF-A0A958EUR6-F1
#
_cell.length_a   1.000
_cell.length_b   1.000
_cell.length_c   1.000
_cell.angle_alpha   90.00
_cell.angle_beta   90.00
_cell.angle_gamma   90.00
#
_symmetry.space_group_name_H-M   'P 1'
#
loop_
_entity.id
_entity.type
_entity.pdbx_description
1 polymer ?
#
loop_
_entity_poly.entity_id
_entity_poly.type
_entity_poly.pdbx_seq_one_letter_code
_entity_poly.pdbx_strand_id
1 'polypeptide(L)' 'MGDITVEEPSECISGIILQGLKKPHECPAFGKLCTPQNPLGATMVSSEGACSAYYQYSRFDKHK' A
#
# COMPACT_ATOMS: atom_id res chain seq x y z
N MET A 1 -7.15 -19.82 17.49
CA MET A 1 -7.45 -18.60 16.71
C MET A 1 -7.15 -18.90 15.26
N GLY A 2 -8.10 -18.69 14.35
CA GLY A 2 -7.93 -18.96 12.92
C GLY A 2 -7.02 -17.92 12.27
N ASP A 3 -6.04 -18.39 11.51
CA ASP A 3 -5.22 -17.58 10.63
C ASP A 3 -6.10 -17.14 9.46
N ILE A 4 -6.59 -15.90 9.49
CA ILE A 4 -7.30 -15.33 8.35
C ILE A 4 -6.21 -14.88 7.37
N THR A 5 -5.87 -15.75 6.43
CA THR A 5 -4.97 -15.41 5.32
C THR A 5 -5.71 -14.46 4.38
N VAL A 6 -5.50 -13.16 4.55
CA VAL A 6 -5.92 -12.18 3.54
C VAL A 6 -4.93 -12.31 2.38
N GLU A 7 -5.41 -12.81 1.25
CA GLU A 7 -4.64 -12.89 0.01
C GLU A 7 -4.44 -11.49 -0.55
N GLU A 8 -3.44 -10.78 -0.02
CA GLU A 8 -2.85 -9.65 -0.74
C GLU A 8 -2.13 -10.22 -1.97
N PRO A 9 -2.26 -9.57 -3.15
CA PRO A 9 -1.51 -10.01 -4.32
C PRO A 9 -0.02 -10.04 -3.99
N SER A 10 0.72 -11.00 -4.56
CA SER A 10 2.13 -11.27 -4.22
C SER A 10 3.04 -10.04 -4.34
N GLU A 11 2.63 -9.08 -5.16
CA GLU A 11 3.32 -7.81 -5.43
C GLU A 11 3.06 -6.74 -4.36
N CYS A 12 2.05 -6.91 -3.50
CA CYS A 12 1.73 -5.96 -2.43
C CYS A 12 2.34 -6.42 -1.11
N ILE A 13 3.26 -5.61 -0.57
CA ILE A 13 3.91 -5.86 0.73
C ILE A 13 3.28 -5.04 1.87
N SER A 14 1.97 -4.81 1.79
CA SER A 14 1.25 -3.90 2.69
C SER A 14 1.30 -4.36 4.15
N GLY A 15 1.27 -5.68 4.41
CA GLY A 15 1.55 -6.24 5.73
C GLY A 15 2.92 -5.86 6.31
N ILE A 16 3.98 -5.82 5.51
CA ILE A 16 5.35 -5.44 5.95
C ILE A 16 5.43 -3.93 6.24
N ILE A 17 4.68 -3.13 5.47
CA ILE A 17 4.56 -1.68 5.68
C ILE A 17 3.80 -1.39 6.99
N LEU A 18 2.73 -2.13 7.29
CA LEU A 18 2.01 -2.03 8.58
C LEU A 18 2.90 -2.32 9.78
N GLN A 19 3.86 -3.23 9.63
CA GLN A 19 4.85 -3.54 10.66
C GLN A 19 5.95 -2.46 10.79
N GLY A 20 5.97 -1.45 9.91
CA GLY A 20 6.99 -0.40 9.90
C GLY A 20 8.36 -0.86 9.39
N LEU A 21 8.45 -2.06 8.79
CA LEU A 21 9.70 -2.64 8.29
C LEU A 21 10.08 -2.11 6.90
N LYS A 22 9.09 -1.65 6.13
CA LYS A 22 9.24 -1.11 4.78
C LYS A 22 8.39 0.14 4.59
N LYS A 23 8.82 1.02 3.68
CA LYS A 23 8.08 2.22 3.29
C LYS A 23 7.20 1.95 2.07
N PRO A 24 6.12 2.73 1.86
CA PRO A 24 5.23 2.52 0.71
C PRO A 24 5.92 2.60 -0.66
N HIS A 25 6.94 3.44 -0.86
CA HIS A 25 7.73 3.46 -2.11
C HIS A 25 8.54 2.19 -2.37
N GLU A 26 8.80 1.37 -1.34
CA GLU A 26 9.51 0.09 -1.48
C GLU A 26 8.56 -1.04 -1.93
N CYS A 27 7.24 -0.80 -1.95
CA CYS A 27 6.27 -1.75 -2.45
C CYS A 27 6.21 -1.68 -3.99
N PRO A 28 6.44 -2.80 -4.71
CA PRO A 28 6.52 -2.77 -6.16
C PRO A 28 5.16 -2.45 -6.82
N ALA A 29 4.05 -2.75 -6.13
CA ALA A 29 2.71 -2.41 -6.58
C ALA A 29 2.31 -0.94 -6.31
N PHE A 30 2.99 -0.23 -5.41
CA PHE A 30 2.59 1.10 -4.95
C PHE A 30 2.60 2.14 -6.07
N GLY A 31 1.50 2.88 -6.21
CA GLY A 31 1.34 3.95 -7.20
C GLY A 31 1.17 3.47 -8.64
N LYS A 32 1.26 2.16 -8.91
CA LYS A 32 1.05 1.54 -10.23
C LYS A 32 -0.24 0.73 -10.23
N LEU A 33 -0.21 -0.43 -9.56
CA LEU A 33 -1.35 -1.33 -9.43
C LEU A 33 -2.16 -1.03 -8.17
N CYS A 34 -1.48 -0.62 -7.09
CA CYS A 34 -2.07 -0.20 -5.83
C CYS A 34 -2.20 1.32 -5.82
N THR A 35 -3.43 1.82 -5.93
CA THR A 35 -3.80 3.24 -5.90
C THR A 35 -5.04 3.46 -5.04
N PRO A 36 -5.42 4.69 -4.67
CA PRO A 36 -6.68 4.93 -3.95
C PRO A 36 -7.93 4.46 -4.72
N GLN A 37 -7.89 4.46 -6.07
CA GLN A 37 -8.97 3.94 -6.89
C GLN A 37 -8.97 2.40 -6.96
N ASN A 38 -7.79 1.77 -6.88
CA ASN A 38 -7.62 0.33 -6.90
C ASN A 38 -6.72 -0.12 -5.73
N PRO A 39 -7.24 -0.19 -4.50
CA PRO A 39 -6.44 -0.53 -3.33
C PRO A 39 -6.17 -2.04 -3.29
N LEU A 40 -4.89 -2.42 -3.20
CA LEU A 40 -4.48 -3.82 -3.09
C LEU A 40 -4.24 -4.30 -1.65
N GLY A 41 -4.14 -3.37 -0.70
CA GLY A 41 -3.87 -3.68 0.70
C GLY A 41 -4.55 -2.69 1.65
N ALA A 42 -4.75 -3.10 2.89
CA ALA A 42 -5.51 -2.33 3.89
C ALA A 42 -4.92 -0.93 4.13
N THR A 43 -3.60 -0.78 3.99
CA THR A 43 -2.88 0.50 4.09
C THR A 43 -3.22 1.51 3.01
N MET A 44 -3.83 1.07 1.89
CA MET A 44 -4.27 1.95 0.80
C MET A 44 -5.78 2.25 0.87
N VAL A 45 -6.58 1.38 1.51
CA VAL A 45 -8.05 1.53 1.60
C VAL A 45 -8.45 2.73 2.46
N SER A 46 -7.75 2.96 3.57
CA SER A 46 -8.03 4.09 4.46
C SER A 46 -7.19 5.31 4.09
N SER A 47 -7.77 6.51 4.15
CA SER A 47 -7.06 7.79 3.97
C SER A 47 -5.97 8.02 5.02
N GLU A 48 -6.14 7.44 6.21
CA GLU A 48 -5.14 7.45 7.30
C GLU A 48 -4.11 6.31 7.15
N GLY A 49 -4.32 5.39 6.21
CA GLY A 49 -3.42 4.29 5.96
C GLY A 49 -2.07 4.79 5.44
N ALA A 50 -0.99 4.11 5.86
CA ALA A 50 0.38 4.51 5.51
C ALA A 50 0.58 4.68 4.00
N CYS A 51 0.04 3.78 3.18
CA CYS A 51 0.14 3.89 1.73
C CYS A 51 -0.71 5.03 1.17
N SER A 52 -1.95 5.19 1.63
CA SER A 52 -2.82 6.27 1.14
C SER A 52 -2.27 7.65 1.50
N ALA A 53 -1.84 7.86 2.75
CA ALA A 53 -1.19 9.09 3.18
C ALA A 53 0.08 9.36 2.37
N TYR A 54 0.90 8.33 2.14
CA TYR A 54 2.10 8.48 1.34
C TYR A 54 1.80 8.83 -0.12
N TYR A 55 0.74 8.28 -0.71
CA TYR A 55 0.30 8.59 -2.08
C TYR A 55 -0.24 10.02 -2.21
N GLN A 56 -0.94 10.52 -1.19
CA GLN A 56 -1.52 11.86 -1.20
C GLN A 56 -0.50 12.97 -0.91
N TYR A 57 0.44 12.72 0.01
CA TYR A 57 1.34 13.76 0.52
C TYR A 57 2.77 13.65 0.00
N SER A 58 3.27 12.44 -0.29
CA SER A 58 4.50 12.36 -1.05
C SER A 58 4.14 12.75 -2.47
N ARG A 59 4.86 13.72 -3.03
CA ARG A 59 4.83 14.03 -4.45
C ARG A 59 5.35 12.83 -5.25
N PHE A 60 4.60 11.72 -5.28
CA PHE A 60 4.70 10.75 -6.36
C PHE A 60 4.20 11.49 -7.57
N ASP A 61 5.18 12.14 -8.18
CA ASP A 61 5.06 12.94 -9.37
C ASP A 61 4.25 12.12 -10.37
N LYS A 62 2.97 12.50 -10.53
CA LYS A 62 2.08 11.96 -11.57
C LYS A 62 2.49 12.44 -12.96
N HIS A 63 3.75 12.80 -13.15
CA HIS A 63 4.33 13.32 -14.37
C HIS A 63 5.39 12.34 -14.91
N LYS A 64 4.91 11.22 -15.45
CA LYS A 64 5.56 10.61 -16.61
C LYS A 64 4.54 9.95 -17.51
#